data_AF-A0A150VFI5-F1
#
_entry.id   AF-A0A150VFI5-F1
#
_cell.length_a   1.000
_cell.length_b   1.000
_cell.length_c   1.000
_cell.angle_alpha   90.00
_cell.angle_beta   90.00
_cell.angle_gamma   90.00
#
_symmetry.space_group_name_H-M   'P 1'
#
loop_
_entity.id
_entity.type
_entity.pdbx_description
1 polymer ?
#
loop_
_entity_poly.entity_id
_entity_poly.type
_entity_poly.pdbx_seq_one_letter_code
_entity_poly.pdbx_strand_id
1 'polypeptide(L)'
;MKIPHMDTPRHVHHFDTYGLVKRLTEAGWEYDQAVTIMKAVRLMLAENMELACQALVSKSNVENETYLFRAACAELKTEVTSRRKAEQEKMRTERNQLQHEVEILGQRLGQESAAMKDELKGMFDDRKMAVRNEQRAMESKIQQLNYKITVSLQADARSDVEGLRWVMTRRVIITLGIVVIMVLGSLKLYSNAVREEEMDEKKKAKKATSVTGGFVAEADGAGNDRKELRNGDFIPEAELSAAG
;
A
#
# COMPACT_ATOMS: atom_id res chain seq x y z
N MET A 1 -2.48 11.47 -87.75
CA MET A 1 -1.58 12.53 -87.25
C MET A 1 -1.07 13.29 -88.47
N LYS A 2 -1.49 14.53 -88.70
CA LYS A 2 -1.13 15.29 -89.92
C LYS A 2 0.09 16.15 -89.58
N ILE A 3 1.24 15.87 -90.21
CA ILE A 3 2.50 16.56 -89.95
C ILE A 3 2.32 18.04 -90.37
N PRO A 4 2.45 19.01 -89.45
CA PRO A 4 2.20 20.41 -89.80
C PRO A 4 3.39 21.06 -90.50
N HIS A 5 3.11 21.84 -91.55
CA HIS A 5 3.96 22.92 -92.07
C HIS A 5 5.28 22.52 -92.75
N MET A 6 5.20 22.08 -94.02
CA MET A 6 6.25 22.35 -95.01
C MET A 6 5.63 23.00 -96.26
N ASP A 7 5.07 24.19 -96.09
CA ASP A 7 4.90 25.11 -97.21
C ASP A 7 6.29 25.61 -97.60
N THR A 8 6.63 25.51 -98.89
CA THR A 8 7.90 26.06 -99.39
C THR A 8 7.87 27.58 -99.23
N PRO A 9 8.94 28.21 -98.71
CA PRO A 9 8.96 29.65 -98.52
C PRO A 9 8.78 30.34 -99.87
N ARG A 10 7.68 31.10 -100.02
CA ARG A 10 7.42 31.92 -101.20
C ARG A 10 8.64 32.82 -101.43
N HIS A 11 9.31 32.67 -102.57
CA HIS A 11 10.47 33.48 -102.90
C HIS A 11 10.02 34.94 -103.15
N VAL A 12 10.19 35.79 -102.14
CA VAL A 12 9.90 37.22 -102.22
C VAL A 12 11.16 37.95 -102.69
N HIS A 13 11.05 38.65 -103.81
CA HIS A 13 12.15 39.46 -104.32
C HIS A 13 12.25 40.76 -103.52
N HIS A 14 13.08 40.76 -102.48
CA HIS A 14 13.15 41.86 -101.51
C HIS A 14 13.69 43.20 -102.06
N PHE A 15 14.33 43.22 -103.24
CA PHE A 15 14.98 44.42 -103.78
C PHE A 15 15.06 44.46 -105.30
N ASP A 16 14.33 45.36 -105.94
CA ASP A 16 14.37 45.59 -107.39
C ASP A 16 15.66 46.30 -107.83
N THR A 17 16.66 45.50 -108.20
CA THR A 17 17.95 45.96 -108.72
C THR A 17 17.82 46.68 -110.07
N TYR A 18 16.90 46.24 -110.94
CA TYR A 18 16.74 46.79 -112.28
C TYR A 18 16.04 48.15 -112.24
N GLY A 19 14.91 48.26 -111.54
CA GLY A 19 14.17 49.51 -111.41
C GLY A 19 14.91 50.57 -110.60
N LEU A 20 15.86 50.22 -109.74
CA LEU A 20 16.75 51.21 -109.11
C LEU A 20 17.77 51.77 -110.10
N VAL A 21 18.50 50.92 -110.84
CA VAL A 21 19.48 51.38 -111.84
C VAL A 21 18.80 52.22 -112.92
N LYS A 22 17.66 51.76 -113.43
CA LYS A 22 16.88 52.49 -114.45
C LYS A 22 16.51 53.90 -114.00
N ARG A 23 15.98 54.06 -112.78
CA ARG A 23 15.61 55.39 -112.23
C ARG A 23 16.81 56.29 -111.98
N LEU A 24 17.95 55.74 -111.56
CA LEU A 24 19.20 56.51 -111.43
C LEU A 24 19.71 57.00 -112.79
N THR A 25 19.68 56.15 -113.83
CA THR A 25 20.07 56.56 -115.19
C THR A 25 19.10 57.58 -115.81
N GLU A 26 17.80 57.45 -115.56
CA GLU A 26 16.80 58.45 -115.98
C GLU A 26 16.97 59.79 -115.25
N ALA A 27 17.52 59.78 -114.02
CA ALA A 27 17.88 60.96 -113.26
C ALA A 27 19.25 61.57 -113.63
N GLY A 28 19.90 61.10 -114.69
CA GLY A 28 21.15 61.67 -115.22
C GLY A 28 22.44 61.14 -114.59
N TRP A 29 22.40 60.03 -113.85
CA TRP A 29 23.60 59.38 -113.31
C TRP A 29 24.26 58.48 -114.36
N GLU A 30 25.59 58.40 -114.33
CA GLU A 30 26.33 57.45 -115.18
C GLU A 30 25.98 56.00 -114.80
N TYR A 31 25.90 55.10 -115.80
CA TYR A 31 25.48 53.72 -115.60
C TYR A 31 26.32 52.98 -114.55
N ASP A 32 27.65 53.15 -114.54
CA ASP A 32 28.52 52.47 -113.57
C ASP A 32 28.36 53.01 -112.14
N GLN A 33 28.09 54.31 -112.00
CA GLN A 33 27.74 54.94 -110.71
C GLN A 33 26.39 54.40 -110.19
N ALA A 34 25.38 54.32 -111.07
CA ALA A 34 24.07 53.77 -110.74
C ALA A 34 24.15 52.29 -110.32
N VAL A 35 24.95 51.48 -111.02
CA VAL A 35 25.22 50.08 -110.67
C VAL A 35 25.97 49.96 -109.34
N THR A 36 26.92 50.85 -109.05
CA THR A 36 27.68 50.88 -107.80
C THR A 36 26.81 51.22 -106.60
N ILE A 37 25.94 52.25 -106.71
CA ILE A 37 24.97 52.60 -105.68
C ILE A 37 23.98 51.45 -105.44
N MET A 38 23.47 50.83 -106.51
CA MET A 38 22.57 49.68 -106.39
C MET A 38 23.25 48.47 -105.70
N LYS A 39 24.54 48.20 -105.96
CA LYS A 39 25.32 47.19 -105.23
C LYS A 39 25.43 47.53 -103.74
N ALA A 40 25.73 48.79 -103.39
CA ALA A 40 25.85 49.23 -101.99
C ALA A 40 24.53 49.12 -101.22
N VAL A 41 23.42 49.60 -101.79
CA VAL A 41 22.07 49.49 -101.19
C VAL A 41 21.66 48.03 -101.01
N ARG A 42 21.97 47.15 -101.98
CA ARG A 42 21.71 45.71 -101.86
C ARG A 42 22.48 45.09 -100.70
N LEU A 43 23.74 45.48 -100.50
CA LEU A 43 24.59 44.97 -99.42
C LEU A 43 24.03 45.40 -98.05
N MET A 44 23.75 46.69 -97.87
CA MET A 44 23.18 47.23 -96.63
C MET A 44 21.82 46.60 -96.31
N LEU A 45 20.98 46.36 -97.32
CA LEU A 45 19.69 45.69 -97.11
C LEU A 45 19.87 44.23 -96.69
N ALA A 46 20.80 43.50 -97.30
CA ALA A 46 21.09 42.11 -96.93
C ALA A 46 21.59 42.01 -95.47
N GLU A 47 22.51 42.88 -95.06
CA GLU A 47 23.05 42.93 -93.71
C GLU A 47 21.97 43.24 -92.65
N ASN A 48 21.11 44.25 -92.91
CA ASN A 48 19.99 44.57 -92.02
C ASN A 48 18.92 43.45 -91.98
N MET A 49 18.66 42.78 -93.11
CA MET A 49 17.74 41.65 -93.19
C MET A 49 18.27 40.45 -92.40
N GLU A 50 19.57 40.16 -92.49
CA GLU A 50 20.21 39.09 -91.72
C GLU A 50 20.13 39.37 -90.22
N LEU A 51 20.46 40.59 -89.79
CA LEU A 51 20.39 40.99 -88.38
C LEU A 51 18.96 40.93 -87.83
N ALA A 52 17.95 41.32 -88.62
CA ALA A 52 16.54 41.16 -88.26
C ALA A 52 16.11 39.68 -88.20
N CYS A 53 16.58 38.83 -89.11
CA CYS A 53 16.34 37.39 -89.09
C CYS A 53 16.99 36.69 -87.89
N GLN A 54 18.16 37.15 -87.43
CA GLN A 54 18.80 36.63 -86.20
C GLN A 54 18.00 37.00 -84.94
N ALA A 55 17.34 38.17 -84.92
CA ALA A 55 16.46 38.58 -83.82
C ALA A 55 15.07 37.89 -83.85
N LEU A 56 14.67 37.32 -84.98
CA LEU A 56 13.40 36.60 -85.14
C LEU A 56 13.49 35.17 -84.61
N VAL A 57 12.96 34.94 -83.42
CA VAL A 57 12.78 33.58 -82.89
C VAL A 57 11.79 32.83 -83.77
N SER A 58 12.24 31.70 -84.35
CA SER A 58 11.37 30.82 -85.14
C SER A 58 10.15 30.39 -84.34
N LYS A 59 8.97 30.40 -85.00
CA LYS A 59 7.71 29.88 -84.44
C LYS A 59 7.89 28.49 -83.83
N SER A 60 8.69 27.62 -84.47
CA SER A 60 8.99 26.28 -83.99
C SER A 60 9.70 26.27 -82.63
N ASN A 61 10.59 27.23 -82.37
CA ASN A 61 11.30 27.30 -81.10
C ASN A 61 10.34 27.76 -79.99
N VAL A 62 9.51 28.76 -80.26
CA VAL A 62 8.48 29.23 -79.30
C VAL A 62 7.50 28.11 -78.95
N GLU A 63 7.04 27.34 -79.94
CA GLU A 63 6.13 26.22 -79.73
C GLU A 63 6.80 25.07 -78.95
N ASN A 64 8.07 24.76 -79.20
CA ASN A 64 8.84 23.76 -78.46
C ASN A 64 9.04 24.17 -76.99
N GLU A 65 9.53 25.38 -76.72
CA GLU A 65 9.72 25.88 -75.34
C GLU A 65 8.38 25.96 -74.58
N THR A 66 7.30 26.37 -75.27
CA THR A 66 5.95 26.37 -74.68
C THR A 66 5.48 24.96 -74.34
N TYR A 67 5.82 23.95 -75.16
CA TYR A 67 5.51 22.56 -74.87
C TYR A 67 6.30 22.03 -73.66
N LEU A 68 7.61 22.25 -73.62
CA LEU A 68 8.48 21.87 -72.50
C LEU A 68 8.02 22.52 -71.18
N PHE A 69 7.72 23.82 -71.20
CA PHE A 69 7.20 24.53 -70.04
C PHE A 69 5.86 23.97 -69.56
N ARG A 70 4.94 23.64 -70.49
CA ARG A 70 3.66 23.01 -70.14
C ARG A 70 3.82 21.60 -69.57
N ALA A 71 4.77 20.82 -70.08
CA ALA A 71 5.10 19.50 -69.56
C ALA A 71 5.64 19.61 -68.12
N ALA A 72 6.63 20.47 -67.87
CA ALA A 72 7.16 20.73 -66.54
C ALA A 72 6.09 21.25 -65.56
N CYS A 73 5.18 22.12 -66.01
CA CYS A 73 4.05 22.58 -65.19
C CYS A 73 3.06 21.45 -64.86
N ALA A 74 2.83 20.51 -65.79
CA ALA A 74 1.97 19.36 -65.56
C ALA A 74 2.60 18.38 -64.56
N GLU A 75 3.91 18.12 -64.68
CA GLU A 75 4.70 17.29 -63.77
C GLU A 75 4.78 17.88 -62.36
N LEU A 76 5.10 19.18 -62.23
CA LEU A 76 5.07 19.87 -60.94
C LEU A 76 3.68 19.82 -60.30
N LYS A 77 2.61 19.96 -61.10
CA LYS A 77 1.23 19.86 -60.60
C LYS A 77 0.88 18.46 -60.10
N THR A 78 1.29 17.40 -60.81
CA THR A 78 1.05 16.02 -60.35
C THR A 78 1.90 15.71 -59.12
N GLU A 79 3.15 16.14 -59.06
CA GLU A 79 4.03 15.96 -57.91
C GLU A 79 3.48 16.67 -56.66
N VAL A 80 3.15 17.97 -56.74
CA VAL A 80 2.57 18.73 -55.62
C VAL A 80 1.24 18.12 -55.16
N THR A 81 0.41 17.67 -56.10
CA THR A 81 -0.85 16.99 -55.76
C THR A 81 -0.61 15.64 -55.07
N SER A 82 0.40 14.89 -55.52
CA SER A 82 0.78 13.60 -54.95
C SER A 82 1.36 13.76 -53.53
N ARG A 83 2.35 14.64 -53.36
CA ARG A 83 2.94 15.00 -52.06
C ARG A 83 1.85 15.44 -51.07
N ARG A 84 0.96 16.35 -51.48
CA ARG A 84 -0.16 16.82 -50.64
C ARG A 84 -1.12 15.70 -50.22
N LYS A 85 -1.40 14.73 -51.10
CA LYS A 85 -2.22 13.56 -50.74
C LYS A 85 -1.50 12.66 -49.73
N ALA A 86 -0.23 12.36 -49.96
CA ALA A 86 0.59 11.56 -49.05
C ALA A 86 0.70 12.20 -47.65
N GLU A 87 0.92 13.51 -47.57
CA GLU A 87 0.90 14.25 -46.30
C GLU A 87 -0.48 14.25 -45.63
N GLN A 88 -1.57 14.36 -46.39
CA GLN A 88 -2.93 14.28 -45.84
C GLN A 88 -3.27 12.88 -45.32
N GLU A 89 -2.79 11.82 -45.98
CA GLU A 89 -2.94 10.44 -45.51
C GLU A 89 -2.09 10.20 -44.25
N LYS A 90 -0.84 10.68 -44.23
CA LYS A 90 0.03 10.64 -43.04
C LYS A 90 -0.58 11.38 -41.84
N MET A 91 -1.09 12.60 -42.02
CA MET A 91 -1.79 13.33 -40.95
C MET A 91 -3.07 12.62 -40.49
N ARG A 92 -3.76 11.87 -41.36
CA ARG A 92 -4.93 11.06 -40.97
C ARG A 92 -4.51 9.84 -40.16
N THR A 93 -3.44 9.13 -40.54
CA THR A 93 -2.96 7.98 -39.77
C THR A 93 -2.40 8.41 -38.41
N GLU A 94 -1.60 9.47 -38.36
CA GLU A 94 -1.09 10.06 -37.10
C GLU A 94 -2.24 10.51 -36.18
N ARG A 95 -3.26 11.19 -36.71
CA ARG A 95 -4.45 11.56 -35.92
C ARG A 95 -5.18 10.33 -35.37
N ASN A 96 -5.40 9.31 -36.20
CA ASN A 96 -6.11 8.10 -35.78
C ASN A 96 -5.33 7.33 -34.70
N GLN A 97 -3.99 7.30 -34.80
CA GLN A 97 -3.13 6.74 -33.76
C GLN A 97 -3.24 7.54 -32.46
N LEU A 98 -3.09 8.87 -32.50
CA LEU A 98 -3.22 9.73 -31.31
C LEU A 98 -4.59 9.61 -30.65
N GLN A 99 -5.67 9.53 -31.44
CA GLN A 99 -7.03 9.29 -30.94
C GLN A 99 -7.12 7.96 -30.18
N HIS A 100 -6.54 6.89 -30.74
CA HIS A 100 -6.51 5.57 -30.09
C HIS A 100 -5.66 5.57 -28.81
N GLU A 101 -4.51 6.24 -28.80
CA GLU A 101 -3.65 6.40 -27.61
C GLU A 101 -4.38 7.17 -26.49
N VAL A 102 -5.14 8.22 -26.83
CA VAL A 102 -5.98 8.97 -25.88
C VAL A 102 -7.12 8.09 -25.33
N GLU A 103 -7.75 7.26 -26.16
CA GLU A 103 -8.78 6.31 -25.72
C GLU A 103 -8.22 5.25 -24.76
N ILE A 104 -7.06 4.67 -25.07
CA ILE A 104 -6.35 3.72 -24.18
C ILE A 104 -6.00 4.41 -22.86
N LEU A 105 -5.45 5.63 -22.90
CA LEU A 105 -5.07 6.38 -21.71
C LEU A 105 -6.30 6.72 -20.84
N GLY A 106 -7.42 7.09 -21.46
CA GLY A 106 -8.69 7.34 -20.78
C GLY A 106 -9.25 6.08 -20.10
N GLN A 107 -9.23 4.93 -20.80
CA GLN A 107 -9.62 3.64 -20.22
C GLN A 107 -8.74 3.25 -19.03
N ARG A 108 -7.41 3.36 -19.19
CA ARG A 108 -6.43 3.05 -18.15
C ARG A 108 -6.59 3.95 -16.93
N LEU A 109 -6.72 5.27 -17.12
CA LEU A 109 -6.96 6.22 -16.04
C LEU A 109 -8.29 5.93 -15.31
N GLY A 110 -9.33 5.54 -16.04
CA GLY A 110 -10.60 5.10 -15.47
C GLY A 110 -10.45 3.84 -14.60
N GLN A 111 -9.68 2.85 -15.06
CA GLN A 111 -9.38 1.63 -14.32
C GLN A 111 -8.52 1.91 -13.07
N GLU A 112 -7.45 2.69 -13.20
CA GLU A 112 -6.57 3.07 -12.08
C GLU A 112 -7.32 3.91 -11.02
N SER A 113 -8.21 4.82 -11.44
CA SER A 113 -9.08 5.59 -10.54
C SER A 113 -10.12 4.72 -9.82
N ALA A 114 -10.72 3.75 -10.52
CA ALA A 114 -11.63 2.79 -9.90
C ALA A 114 -10.91 1.89 -8.89
N ALA A 115 -9.74 1.34 -9.26
CA ALA A 115 -8.92 0.51 -8.38
C ALA A 115 -8.48 1.28 -7.13
N MET A 116 -8.00 2.52 -7.27
CA MET A 116 -7.63 3.39 -6.14
C MET A 116 -8.81 3.71 -5.23
N LYS A 117 -10.01 3.89 -5.79
CA LYS A 117 -11.23 4.12 -5.01
C LYS A 117 -11.62 2.87 -4.20
N ASP A 118 -11.51 1.69 -4.79
CA ASP A 118 -11.80 0.42 -4.11
C ASP A 118 -10.74 0.07 -3.05
N GLU A 119 -9.46 0.36 -3.32
CA GLU A 119 -8.36 0.28 -2.35
C GLU A 119 -8.56 1.23 -1.16
N LEU A 120 -8.89 2.50 -1.43
CA LEU A 120 -9.22 3.48 -0.38
C LEU A 120 -10.43 3.05 0.45
N LYS A 121 -11.44 2.48 -0.19
CA LYS A 121 -12.60 1.90 0.51
C LYS A 121 -12.20 0.70 1.37
N GLY A 122 -11.34 -0.19 0.86
CA GLY A 122 -10.76 -1.30 1.62
C GLY A 122 -10.03 -0.81 2.86
N MET A 123 -9.05 0.09 2.70
CA MET A 123 -8.32 0.70 3.82
C MET A 123 -9.24 1.39 4.85
N PHE A 124 -10.30 2.05 4.40
CA PHE A 124 -11.27 2.68 5.30
C PHE A 124 -12.08 1.66 6.10
N ASP A 125 -12.62 0.63 5.43
CA ASP A 125 -13.38 -0.43 6.10
C ASP A 125 -12.48 -1.28 7.03
N ASP A 126 -11.23 -1.53 6.66
CA ASP A 126 -10.21 -2.15 7.51
C ASP A 126 -9.91 -1.30 8.76
N ARG A 127 -9.65 0.01 8.59
CA ARG A 127 -9.40 0.89 9.75
C ARG A 127 -10.63 0.98 10.65
N LYS A 128 -11.83 0.98 10.09
CA LYS A 128 -13.10 0.94 10.83
C LYS A 128 -13.26 -0.37 11.61
N MET A 129 -12.88 -1.51 11.04
CA MET A 129 -12.86 -2.79 11.76
C MET A 129 -11.79 -2.82 12.85
N ALA A 130 -10.59 -2.29 12.58
CA ALA A 130 -9.52 -2.18 13.57
C ALA A 130 -9.96 -1.34 14.78
N VAL A 131 -10.52 -0.14 14.57
CA VAL A 131 -11.05 0.71 15.66
C VAL A 131 -12.16 0.00 16.44
N ARG A 132 -13.07 -0.72 15.77
CA ARG A 132 -14.12 -1.50 16.46
C ARG A 132 -13.52 -2.65 17.29
N ASN A 133 -12.44 -3.27 16.83
CA ASN A 133 -11.73 -4.33 17.56
C ASN A 133 -10.95 -3.76 18.76
N GLU A 134 -10.28 -2.61 18.59
CA GLU A 134 -9.65 -1.84 19.67
C GLU A 134 -10.68 -1.47 20.76
N GLN A 135 -11.88 -1.00 20.38
CA GLN A 135 -12.99 -0.72 21.29
C GLN A 135 -13.44 -1.97 22.07
N ARG A 136 -13.70 -3.09 21.38
CA ARG A 136 -14.07 -4.36 22.03
C ARG A 136 -12.99 -4.88 22.99
N ALA A 137 -11.72 -4.74 22.62
CA ALA A 137 -10.60 -5.09 23.48
C ALA A 137 -10.52 -4.19 24.72
N MET A 138 -10.86 -2.90 24.59
CA MET A 138 -10.97 -1.96 25.71
C MET A 138 -12.16 -2.30 26.62
N GLU A 139 -13.34 -2.58 26.06
CA GLU A 139 -14.53 -3.04 26.81
C GLU A 139 -14.23 -4.32 27.60
N SER A 140 -13.56 -5.29 26.98
CA SER A 140 -13.14 -6.54 27.65
C SER A 140 -12.16 -6.26 28.81
N LYS A 141 -11.19 -5.36 28.64
CA LYS A 141 -10.29 -4.93 29.73
C LYS A 141 -11.06 -4.24 30.86
N ILE A 142 -12.05 -3.40 30.55
CA ILE A 142 -12.91 -2.74 31.54
C ILE A 142 -13.71 -3.80 32.33
N GLN A 143 -14.30 -4.80 31.66
CA GLN A 143 -15.01 -5.89 32.32
C GLN A 143 -14.09 -6.73 33.22
N GLN A 144 -12.88 -7.07 32.76
CA GLN A 144 -11.88 -7.79 33.56
C GLN A 144 -11.44 -6.99 34.79
N LEU A 145 -11.23 -5.68 34.65
CA LEU A 145 -10.90 -4.79 35.77
C LEU A 145 -12.06 -4.69 36.77
N ASN A 146 -13.30 -4.52 36.30
CA ASN A 146 -14.49 -4.48 37.15
C ASN A 146 -14.69 -5.81 37.91
N TYR A 147 -14.54 -6.94 37.23
CA TYR A 147 -14.56 -8.27 37.86
C TYR A 147 -13.45 -8.40 38.91
N LYS A 148 -12.20 -8.01 38.60
CA LYS A 148 -11.08 -8.06 39.54
C LYS A 148 -11.31 -7.19 40.77
N ILE A 149 -11.84 -5.97 40.60
CA ILE A 149 -12.20 -5.05 41.70
C ILE A 149 -13.32 -5.65 42.55
N THR A 150 -14.34 -6.24 41.92
CA THR A 150 -15.46 -6.87 42.63
C THR A 150 -14.99 -8.06 43.46
N VAL A 151 -14.14 -8.92 42.88
CA VAL A 151 -13.57 -10.09 43.56
C VAL A 151 -12.59 -9.68 44.66
N SER A 152 -11.73 -8.68 44.45
CA SER A 152 -10.84 -8.20 45.52
C SER A 152 -11.63 -7.59 46.67
N LEU A 153 -12.61 -6.73 46.39
CA LEU A 153 -13.47 -6.15 47.42
C LEU A 153 -14.26 -7.21 48.19
N GLN A 154 -14.75 -8.25 47.51
CA GLN A 154 -15.43 -9.37 48.16
C GLN A 154 -14.48 -10.26 48.97
N ALA A 155 -13.23 -10.43 48.52
CA ALA A 155 -12.20 -11.17 49.24
C ALA A 155 -11.74 -10.41 50.49
N ASP A 156 -11.50 -9.10 50.39
CA ASP A 156 -11.15 -8.22 51.50
C ASP A 156 -12.28 -8.21 52.54
N ALA A 157 -13.54 -8.02 52.10
CA ALA A 157 -14.70 -8.06 52.99
C ALA A 157 -14.94 -9.44 53.63
N ARG A 158 -14.63 -10.55 52.93
CA ARG A 158 -14.64 -11.89 53.55
C ARG A 158 -13.51 -12.07 54.56
N SER A 159 -12.31 -11.60 54.25
CA SER A 159 -11.13 -11.69 55.11
C SER A 159 -11.36 -10.93 56.43
N ASP A 160 -11.92 -9.72 56.37
CA ASP A 160 -12.31 -8.95 57.56
C ASP A 160 -13.37 -9.69 58.39
N VAL A 161 -14.38 -10.27 57.74
CA VAL A 161 -15.43 -11.06 58.41
C VAL A 161 -14.87 -12.36 59.02
N GLU A 162 -13.94 -13.04 58.35
CA GLU A 162 -13.29 -14.26 58.85
C GLU A 162 -12.32 -13.94 60.00
N GLY A 163 -11.59 -12.83 59.93
CA GLY A 163 -10.78 -12.30 61.02
C GLY A 163 -11.63 -11.94 62.25
N LEU A 164 -12.76 -11.25 62.05
CA LEU A 164 -13.73 -10.97 63.11
C LEU A 164 -14.29 -12.26 63.72
N ARG A 165 -14.66 -13.25 62.90
CA ARG A 165 -15.14 -14.56 63.38
C ARG A 165 -14.08 -15.30 64.18
N TRP A 166 -12.81 -15.29 63.73
CA TRP A 166 -11.69 -15.90 64.44
C TRP A 166 -11.39 -15.24 65.79
N VAL A 167 -11.42 -13.91 65.84
CA VAL A 167 -11.28 -13.17 67.11
C VAL A 167 -12.46 -13.45 68.05
N MET A 168 -13.68 -13.52 67.52
CA MET A 168 -14.88 -13.80 68.30
C MET A 168 -14.86 -15.21 68.90
N THR A 169 -14.58 -16.26 68.11
CA THR A 169 -14.50 -17.63 68.61
C THR A 169 -13.38 -17.80 69.63
N ARG A 170 -12.19 -17.23 69.37
CA ARG A 170 -11.08 -17.23 70.34
C ARG A 170 -11.47 -16.56 71.66
N ARG A 171 -12.15 -15.42 71.64
CA ARG A 171 -12.63 -14.73 72.86
C ARG A 171 -13.63 -15.59 73.62
N VAL A 172 -14.60 -16.21 72.93
CA VAL A 172 -15.60 -17.11 73.55
C VAL A 172 -14.96 -18.35 74.18
N ILE A 173 -13.98 -18.96 73.53
CA ILE A 173 -13.24 -20.11 74.07
C ILE A 173 -12.49 -19.71 75.35
N ILE A 174 -11.83 -18.55 75.36
CA ILE A 174 -11.12 -18.03 76.54
C ILE A 174 -12.10 -17.76 77.69
N THR A 175 -13.26 -17.12 77.44
CA THR A 175 -14.24 -16.86 78.50
C THR A 175 -14.84 -18.14 79.07
N LEU A 176 -15.16 -19.13 78.23
CA LEU A 176 -15.59 -20.46 78.70
C LEU A 176 -14.51 -21.15 79.54
N GLY A 177 -13.24 -21.11 79.11
CA GLY A 177 -12.12 -21.64 79.88
C GLY A 177 -11.98 -20.98 81.26
N ILE A 178 -12.10 -19.65 81.34
CA ILE A 178 -12.09 -18.91 82.60
C ILE A 178 -13.28 -19.31 83.48
N VAL A 179 -14.49 -19.45 82.94
CA VAL A 179 -15.66 -19.89 83.71
C VAL A 179 -15.46 -21.30 84.27
N VAL A 180 -14.95 -22.24 83.47
CA VAL A 180 -14.65 -23.62 83.93
C VAL A 180 -13.58 -23.60 85.03
N ILE A 181 -12.51 -22.82 84.87
CA ILE A 181 -11.46 -22.66 85.90
C ILE A 181 -12.03 -22.00 87.16
N MET A 182 -12.93 -21.03 87.04
CA MET A 182 -13.55 -20.36 88.18
C MET A 182 -14.50 -21.27 88.96
N VAL A 183 -15.26 -22.13 88.27
CA VAL A 183 -16.11 -23.16 88.89
C VAL A 183 -15.28 -24.26 89.56
N LEU A 184 -14.26 -24.79 88.88
CA LEU A 184 -13.36 -25.79 89.47
C LEU A 184 -12.53 -25.20 90.62
N GLY A 185 -12.14 -23.93 90.51
CA GLY A 185 -11.42 -23.17 91.52
C GLY A 185 -12.26 -22.92 92.77
N SER A 186 -13.51 -22.48 92.62
CA SER A 186 -14.42 -22.29 93.76
C SER A 186 -14.75 -23.63 94.45
N LEU A 187 -14.95 -24.70 93.69
CA LEU A 187 -15.07 -26.07 94.21
C LEU A 187 -13.80 -26.54 94.94
N LYS A 188 -12.61 -26.24 94.43
CA LYS A 188 -11.34 -26.59 95.08
C LYS A 188 -11.07 -25.77 96.34
N LEU A 189 -11.41 -24.48 96.35
CA LEU A 189 -11.29 -23.63 97.54
C LEU A 189 -12.29 -24.08 98.61
N TYR A 190 -13.54 -24.36 98.25
CA TYR A 190 -14.54 -24.94 99.15
C TYR A 190 -14.10 -26.31 99.69
N SER A 191 -13.66 -27.21 98.81
CA SER A 191 -13.15 -28.53 99.21
C SER A 191 -11.92 -28.45 100.10
N ASN A 192 -11.02 -27.49 99.88
CA ASN A 192 -9.85 -27.28 100.74
C ASN A 192 -10.25 -26.68 102.10
N ALA A 193 -11.19 -25.74 102.15
CA ALA A 193 -11.71 -25.18 103.40
C ALA A 193 -12.42 -26.26 104.25
N VAL A 194 -13.28 -27.07 103.64
CA VAL A 194 -13.90 -28.24 104.30
C VAL A 194 -12.84 -29.24 104.76
N ARG A 195 -11.77 -29.44 103.98
CA ARG A 195 -10.66 -30.32 104.39
C ARG A 195 -9.78 -29.70 105.49
N GLU A 196 -9.80 -28.39 105.67
CA GLU A 196 -9.14 -27.68 106.77
C GLU A 196 -9.93 -27.85 108.08
N GLU A 197 -11.26 -27.74 108.02
CA GLU A 197 -12.17 -28.12 109.12
C GLU A 197 -12.02 -29.62 109.49
N GLU A 198 -12.07 -30.54 108.53
CA GLU A 198 -11.83 -31.96 108.79
C GLU A 198 -10.43 -32.24 109.37
N MET A 199 -9.40 -31.49 108.97
CA MET A 199 -8.04 -31.65 109.48
C MET A 199 -7.93 -31.14 110.92
N ASP A 200 -8.67 -30.10 111.30
CA ASP A 200 -8.72 -29.61 112.68
C ASP A 200 -9.58 -30.48 113.60
N GLU A 201 -10.64 -31.11 113.09
CA GLU A 201 -11.37 -32.17 113.80
C GLU A 201 -10.51 -33.42 114.00
N LYS A 202 -9.78 -33.86 112.96
CA LYS A 202 -8.85 -35.01 113.04
C LYS A 202 -7.63 -34.72 113.94
N LYS A 203 -7.20 -33.47 114.09
CA LYS A 203 -6.20 -33.04 115.10
C LYS A 203 -6.76 -33.05 116.54
N LYS A 204 -8.05 -32.73 116.73
CA LYS A 204 -8.72 -32.78 118.04
C LYS A 204 -8.98 -34.22 118.50
N ALA A 205 -9.44 -35.09 117.59
CA ALA A 205 -9.69 -36.51 117.90
C ALA A 205 -8.41 -37.30 118.25
N LYS A 206 -7.25 -36.96 117.66
CA LYS A 206 -5.97 -37.64 117.93
C LYS A 206 -5.30 -37.28 119.27
N LYS A 207 -5.88 -36.41 120.11
CA LYS A 207 -5.31 -36.02 121.42
C LYS A 207 -5.89 -36.76 122.63
N ALA A 208 -6.92 -37.60 122.46
CA ALA A 208 -7.68 -38.17 123.58
C ALA A 208 -7.38 -39.65 123.90
N THR A 209 -6.66 -40.39 123.04
CA THR A 209 -6.44 -41.83 123.24
C THR A 209 -4.97 -42.24 123.09
N SER A 210 -4.41 -42.74 124.20
CA SER A 210 -3.10 -43.41 124.38
C SER A 210 -1.81 -42.59 124.17
N VAL A 211 -1.10 -42.37 125.30
CA VAL A 211 0.36 -42.28 125.39
C VAL A 211 0.88 -43.59 125.99
N THR A 212 1.22 -44.55 125.12
CA THR A 212 2.03 -45.77 125.37
C THR A 212 2.37 -46.31 123.96
N GLY A 213 3.60 -46.38 123.43
CA GLY A 213 4.85 -46.91 124.00
C GLY A 213 4.85 -48.44 123.86
N GLY A 214 5.66 -49.13 123.03
CA GLY A 214 6.69 -48.74 122.04
C GLY A 214 7.40 -49.98 121.44
N PHE A 215 8.54 -49.79 120.76
CA PHE A 215 9.55 -50.80 120.32
C PHE A 215 9.33 -51.69 119.06
N VAL A 216 10.30 -51.60 118.12
CA VAL A 216 11.07 -52.66 117.39
C VAL A 216 10.30 -53.72 116.55
N ALA A 217 10.77 -54.22 115.39
CA ALA A 217 11.70 -53.78 114.32
C ALA A 217 11.64 -54.83 113.17
N GLU A 218 12.35 -54.56 112.06
CA GLU A 218 12.88 -55.54 111.09
C GLU A 218 11.93 -56.24 110.07
N ALA A 219 12.40 -56.26 108.81
CA ALA A 219 12.23 -57.29 107.76
C ALA A 219 10.81 -57.65 107.21
N ASP A 220 10.65 -58.15 105.98
CA ASP A 220 11.43 -58.11 104.71
C ASP A 220 10.53 -58.74 103.60
N GLY A 221 10.88 -58.56 102.31
CA GLY A 221 10.37 -59.37 101.17
C GLY A 221 8.92 -59.08 100.71
N ALA A 222 8.63 -58.67 99.47
CA ALA A 222 8.93 -59.25 98.14
C ALA A 222 7.95 -60.37 97.70
N GLY A 223 7.62 -60.40 96.40
CA GLY A 223 6.78 -61.43 95.76
C GLY A 223 5.32 -60.98 95.54
N ASN A 224 4.92 -60.31 94.45
CA ASN A 224 5.00 -60.64 93.01
C ASN A 224 3.89 -61.60 92.53
N ASP A 225 3.52 -61.40 91.25
CA ASP A 225 2.79 -62.33 90.37
C ASP A 225 1.30 -62.62 90.71
N ARG A 226 0.40 -62.89 89.76
CA ARG A 226 0.39 -62.77 88.27
C ARG A 226 -1.02 -63.15 87.80
N LYS A 227 -1.31 -62.84 86.52
CA LYS A 227 -2.03 -63.68 85.52
C LYS A 227 -3.22 -63.00 84.86
N GLU A 228 -3.44 -63.15 83.56
CA GLU A 228 -2.53 -63.46 82.44
C GLU A 228 -3.27 -63.19 81.11
N LEU A 229 -2.65 -63.57 79.98
CA LEU A 229 -3.21 -63.66 78.62
C LEU A 229 -3.14 -62.33 77.82
N ARG A 230 -2.19 -62.09 76.88
CA ARG A 230 -1.57 -62.92 75.81
C ARG A 230 -2.57 -63.12 74.64
N ASN A 231 -2.29 -62.85 73.36
CA ASN A 231 -1.05 -62.88 72.55
C ASN A 231 -1.18 -61.94 71.29
N GLY A 232 -0.10 -61.61 70.56
CA GLY A 232 -0.24 -61.03 69.19
C GLY A 232 0.93 -60.20 68.62
N ASP A 233 1.95 -60.88 68.10
CA ASP A 233 3.18 -60.42 67.40
C ASP A 233 2.95 -59.48 66.16
N PHE A 234 3.80 -58.47 65.83
CA PHE A 234 5.03 -58.47 64.97
C PHE A 234 4.72 -58.62 63.44
N ILE A 235 5.30 -57.94 62.42
CA ILE A 235 6.56 -57.18 62.15
C ILE A 235 6.26 -55.99 61.14
N PRO A 236 7.00 -54.86 61.10
CA PRO A 236 6.90 -53.81 60.05
C PRO A 236 7.81 -54.01 58.81
N GLU A 237 7.45 -53.42 57.65
CA GLU A 237 8.27 -52.87 56.53
C GLU A 237 7.27 -52.46 55.40
N ALA A 238 7.39 -51.37 54.63
CA ALA A 238 8.44 -50.84 53.73
C ALA A 238 8.47 -51.50 52.33
N GLU A 239 8.85 -50.69 51.33
CA GLU A 239 9.21 -51.05 49.92
C GLU A 239 8.12 -51.48 48.89
N LEU A 240 7.94 -50.59 47.90
CA LEU A 240 7.86 -50.75 46.42
C LEU A 240 6.81 -49.77 45.84
N SER A 241 7.18 -48.76 45.05
CA SER A 241 7.80 -48.77 43.70
C SER A 241 6.76 -48.69 42.57
N ALA A 242 7.11 -47.88 41.59
CA ALA A 242 6.35 -47.49 40.41
C ALA A 242 5.90 -48.63 39.49
N ALA A 243 4.79 -48.41 38.79
CA ALA A 243 4.65 -48.58 37.33
C ALA A 243 3.26 -48.12 36.85
N GLY A 244 3.17 -47.58 35.62
CA GLY A 244 1.91 -47.35 34.90
C GLY A 244 1.61 -45.89 34.60
#